data_AF-A0A9X3BU43-F1
#
_entry.id   AF-A0A9X3BU43-F1
#
_cell.length_a   1.000
_cell.length_b   1.000
_cell.length_c   1.000
_cell.angle_alpha   90.00
_cell.angle_beta   90.00
_cell.angle_gamma   90.00
#
_symmetry.space_group_name_H-M   'P 1'
#
loop_
_entity.id
_entity.type
_entity.pdbx_description
1 polymer ?
#
loop_
_entity_poly.entity_id
_entity_poly.type
_entity_poly.pdbx_seq_one_letter_code
_entity_poly.pdbx_strand_id
1 'polypeptide(L)'
;MRLFVVDGAGDDWSELTDGGEPTIRLAASDLQRAQRGRARIQADHGDVEVILDVTVAVAPDFRSVRELAVVDDGTLRYAGTVDGLAGLIADIGVAGVADGVTLIAASPRVDLRELGRDVLQRLALRERKSA
;
A
#
# COMPACT_ATOMS: atom_id res chain seq x y z
N MET A 1 -7.26 1.65 8.88
CA MET A 1 -6.21 1.24 7.94
C MET A 1 -5.23 2.39 7.79
N ARG A 2 -3.92 2.15 7.96
CA ARG A 2 -2.90 3.20 7.80
C ARG A 2 -2.37 3.26 6.37
N LEU A 3 -2.00 4.46 5.94
CA LEU A 3 -1.49 4.70 4.58
C LEU A 3 -0.21 5.52 4.63
N PHE A 4 0.83 4.98 4.01
CA PHE A 4 2.13 5.59 3.87
C PHE A 4 2.48 5.79 2.39
N VAL A 5 3.39 6.71 2.11
CA VAL A 5 3.94 6.95 0.77
C VAL A 5 5.46 7.05 0.85
N VAL A 6 6.17 6.52 -0.13
CA VAL A 6 7.61 6.77 -0.26
C VAL A 6 7.84 8.20 -0.74
N ASP A 7 8.75 8.92 -0.06
CA ASP A 7 9.15 10.27 -0.41
C ASP A 7 10.47 10.27 -1.19
N GLY A 8 10.45 10.82 -2.41
CA GLY A 8 11.66 11.01 -3.21
C GLY A 8 12.30 9.70 -3.71
N ALA A 9 13.63 9.72 -3.88
CA ALA A 9 14.41 8.59 -4.40
C ALA A 9 15.01 7.68 -3.30
N GLY A 10 14.67 7.94 -2.03
CA GLY A 10 15.16 7.18 -0.88
C GLY A 10 14.20 6.09 -0.44
N ASP A 11 14.56 5.39 0.64
CA ASP A 11 13.69 4.42 1.33
C ASP A 11 12.86 5.08 2.44
N ASP A 12 12.92 6.42 2.52
CA ASP A 12 12.14 7.22 3.43
C ASP A 12 10.67 7.23 2.98
N TRP A 13 9.80 7.04 3.96
CA TRP A 13 8.35 6.98 3.81
C TRP A 13 7.71 7.88 4.86
N SER A 14 6.57 8.47 4.51
CA SER A 14 5.79 9.26 5.44
C SER A 14 4.36 8.78 5.51
N GLU A 15 3.79 8.91 6.70
CA GLU A 15 2.39 8.59 6.93
C GLU A 15 1.48 9.72 6.42
N LEU A 16 0.41 9.34 5.72
CA LEU A 16 -0.69 10.24 5.34
C LEU A 16 -1.87 10.16 6.31
N THR A 17 -1.96 9.07 7.06
CA THR A 17 -2.83 8.90 8.23
C THR A 17 -2.15 9.41 9.50
N ASP A 18 -2.87 9.41 10.62
CA ASP A 18 -2.37 9.87 11.92
C ASP A 18 -2.38 8.70 12.93
N GLY A 19 -1.58 7.66 12.64
CA GLY A 19 -1.37 6.52 13.53
C GLY A 19 -0.23 6.76 14.52
N GLY A 20 -0.29 6.11 15.69
CA GLY A 20 0.68 6.33 16.78
C GLY A 20 1.53 5.10 17.14
N GLU A 21 1.14 3.95 16.63
CA GLU A 21 1.72 2.65 16.95
C GLU A 21 3.04 2.45 16.19
N PRO A 22 4.04 1.77 16.79
CA PRO A 22 5.27 1.40 16.10
C PRO A 22 4.97 0.54 14.87
N THR A 23 5.57 0.89 13.73
CA THR A 23 5.36 0.20 12.47
C THR A 23 6.57 -0.56 11.99
N ILE A 24 6.35 -1.73 11.40
CA ILE A 24 7.36 -2.47 10.64
C ILE A 24 6.93 -2.56 9.19
N ARG A 25 7.82 -2.13 8.29
CA ARG A 25 7.62 -2.21 6.84
C ARG A 25 7.89 -3.63 6.35
N LEU A 26 6.99 -4.15 5.51
CA LEU A 26 7.04 -5.50 4.96
C LEU A 26 6.97 -5.45 3.43
N ALA A 27 8.01 -5.92 2.76
CA ALA A 27 7.97 -6.23 1.34
C ALA A 27 7.53 -7.68 1.13
N ALA A 28 6.57 -7.90 0.23
CA ALA A 28 6.14 -9.23 -0.18
C ALA A 28 5.59 -9.20 -1.60
N SER A 29 5.94 -10.19 -2.41
CA SER A 29 5.56 -10.25 -3.83
C SER A 29 4.09 -10.57 -4.08
N ASP A 30 3.39 -11.08 -3.07
CA ASP A 30 1.99 -11.49 -3.15
C ASP A 30 1.33 -11.47 -1.76
N LEU A 31 0.00 -11.49 -1.74
CA LEU A 31 -0.80 -11.41 -0.51
C LEU A 31 -0.59 -12.60 0.43
N GLN A 32 -0.31 -13.79 -0.10
CA GLN A 32 -0.08 -14.98 0.71
C GLN A 32 1.25 -14.88 1.45
N ARG A 33 2.30 -14.38 0.80
CA ARG A 33 3.59 -14.06 1.43
C ARG A 33 3.46 -12.92 2.43
N ALA A 34 2.69 -11.87 2.10
CA ALA A 34 2.43 -10.77 3.02
C ALA A 34 1.77 -11.28 4.32
N GLN A 35 0.73 -12.10 4.21
CA GLN A 35 0.03 -12.66 5.36
C GLN A 35 0.94 -13.54 6.24
N ARG A 36 1.79 -14.36 5.62
CA ARG A 36 2.79 -15.16 6.35
C ARG A 36 3.85 -14.28 7.03
N GLY A 37 4.32 -13.26 6.33
CA GLY A 37 5.29 -12.30 6.85
C GLY A 37 4.75 -11.55 8.07
N ARG A 38 3.51 -11.04 7.99
CA ARG A 38 2.81 -10.40 9.10
C ARG A 38 2.70 -11.32 10.31
N ALA A 39 2.23 -12.56 10.11
CA ALA A 39 2.11 -13.52 11.21
C ALA A 39 3.44 -13.79 11.93
N ARG A 40 4.55 -13.83 11.17
CA ARG A 40 5.89 -13.97 11.73
C ARG A 40 6.33 -12.73 12.50
N ILE A 41 6.16 -11.55 11.93
CA ILE A 41 6.52 -10.28 12.58
C ILE A 41 5.76 -10.14 13.91
N GLN A 42 4.47 -10.46 13.93
CA GLN A 42 3.66 -10.41 15.15
C GLN A 42 4.14 -11.40 16.21
N ALA A 43 4.57 -12.60 15.81
CA ALA A 43 5.14 -13.57 16.73
C ALA A 43 6.48 -13.12 17.33
N ASP A 44 7.30 -12.41 16.55
CA ASP A 44 8.65 -11.99 16.93
C ASP A 44 8.66 -10.65 17.71
N HIS A 45 7.79 -9.71 17.36
CA HIS A 45 7.81 -8.33 17.84
C HIS A 45 6.59 -7.91 18.67
N GLY A 46 5.52 -8.71 18.69
CA GLY A 46 4.31 -8.41 19.46
C GLY A 46 3.50 -7.26 18.86
N ASP A 47 3.25 -6.23 19.68
CA ASP A 47 2.34 -5.11 19.40
C ASP A 47 2.96 -4.08 18.45
N VAL A 48 3.16 -4.50 17.20
CA VAL A 48 3.64 -3.67 16.09
C VAL A 48 2.68 -3.79 14.93
N GLU A 49 2.47 -2.69 14.23
CA GLU A 49 1.65 -2.68 13.02
C GLU A 49 2.49 -3.00 11.79
N VAL A 50 2.00 -3.94 10.98
CA VAL A 50 2.71 -4.38 9.78
C VAL A 50 2.19 -3.63 8.56
N ILE A 51 3.08 -2.89 7.92
CA ILE A 51 2.74 -2.04 6.78
C ILE A 51 3.31 -2.66 5.49
N LEU A 52 2.42 -3.06 4.58
CA LEU A 52 2.78 -3.78 3.37
C LEU A 52 3.17 -2.83 2.23
N ASP A 53 4.29 -3.09 1.58
CA ASP A 53 4.71 -2.36 0.39
C ASP A 53 3.92 -2.75 -0.85
N VAL A 54 3.38 -1.74 -1.53
CA VAL A 54 2.62 -1.87 -2.76
C VAL A 54 3.15 -0.91 -3.82
N THR A 55 3.74 -1.47 -4.87
CA THR A 55 4.16 -0.72 -6.06
C THR A 55 2.96 -0.47 -6.96
N VAL A 56 2.68 0.81 -7.22
CA VAL A 56 1.46 1.25 -7.92
C VAL A 56 1.77 1.96 -9.25
N ALA A 57 1.00 1.62 -10.28
CA ALA A 57 0.75 2.50 -11.41
C ALA A 57 -0.76 2.69 -11.56
N VAL A 58 -1.18 3.90 -11.26
CA VAL A 58 -2.55 4.32 -11.45
C VAL A 58 -2.60 5.13 -12.74
N ALA A 59 -3.48 4.71 -13.66
CA ALA A 59 -3.61 5.31 -14.98
C ALA A 59 -4.15 6.76 -14.89
N PRO A 60 -3.88 7.61 -15.91
CA PRO A 60 -4.26 7.35 -17.30
C PRO A 60 -3.19 6.67 -18.16
N ASP A 61 -1.94 6.61 -17.70
CA ASP A 61 -0.79 6.21 -18.50
C ASP A 61 -0.56 4.69 -18.52
N PHE A 62 -1.14 4.03 -19.52
CA PHE A 62 -0.87 2.63 -19.88
C PHE A 62 0.63 2.29 -20.04
N ARG A 63 1.50 3.30 -20.25
CA ARG A 63 2.96 3.10 -20.30
C ARG A 63 3.55 2.70 -18.95
N SER A 64 3.10 3.31 -17.85
CA SER A 64 3.57 2.97 -16.50
C SER A 64 3.17 1.55 -16.10
N VAL A 65 2.00 1.09 -16.56
CA VAL A 65 1.56 -0.31 -16.41
C VAL A 65 2.52 -1.28 -17.09
N ARG A 66 3.07 -0.91 -18.26
CA ARG A 66 4.07 -1.74 -18.96
C ARG A 66 5.42 -1.75 -18.26
N GLU A 67 5.84 -0.63 -17.67
CA GLU A 67 7.09 -0.54 -16.89
C GLU A 67 7.03 -1.37 -15.59
N LEU A 68 5.85 -1.46 -14.96
CA LEU A 68 5.61 -2.34 -13.82
C LEU A 68 5.91 -3.81 -14.07
N ALA A 69 5.73 -4.28 -15.31
CA ALA A 69 5.99 -5.66 -15.69
C ALA A 69 7.50 -5.97 -15.84
N VAL A 70 8.35 -4.93 -15.86
CA VAL A 70 9.80 -5.06 -16.13
C VAL A 70 10.64 -5.02 -14.85
N VAL A 71 10.17 -4.32 -13.82
CA VAL A 71 10.84 -4.27 -12.52
C VAL A 71 10.26 -5.39 -11.66
N ASP A 72 11.09 -6.27 -11.10
CA ASP A 72 10.71 -7.17 -10.00
C ASP A 72 11.54 -6.76 -8.78
N ASP A 73 10.93 -5.98 -7.89
CA ASP A 73 11.50 -5.54 -6.62
C ASP A 73 11.03 -6.41 -5.44
N GLY A 74 10.33 -7.53 -5.72
CA GLY A 74 9.78 -8.39 -4.68
C GLY A 74 8.60 -7.80 -3.89
N THR A 75 8.00 -6.69 -4.34
CA THR A 75 6.81 -6.07 -3.72
C THR A 75 5.52 -6.41 -4.46
N LEU A 76 4.38 -6.21 -3.79
CA LEU A 76 3.07 -6.42 -4.37
C LEU A 76 2.81 -5.33 -5.41
N ARG A 77 2.33 -5.72 -6.59
CA ARG A 77 2.14 -4.79 -7.71
C ARG A 77 0.66 -4.55 -7.98
N TYR A 78 0.29 -3.29 -8.12
CA TYR A 78 -1.05 -2.88 -8.54
C TYR A 78 -0.98 -1.99 -9.79
N ALA A 79 -1.76 -2.34 -10.80
CA ALA A 79 -1.96 -1.53 -11.99
C ALA A 79 -3.46 -1.36 -12.25
N GLY A 80 -3.94 -0.12 -12.30
CA GLY A 80 -5.37 0.12 -12.49
C GLY A 80 -5.82 1.53 -12.16
N THR A 81 -7.01 1.63 -11.54
CA THR A 81 -7.66 2.90 -11.20
C THR A 81 -7.51 3.19 -9.70
N VAL A 82 -7.71 4.44 -9.31
CA VAL A 82 -7.70 4.81 -7.88
C VAL A 82 -8.83 4.08 -7.13
N ASP A 83 -10.00 3.91 -7.76
CA ASP A 83 -11.13 3.19 -7.16
C ASP A 83 -10.81 1.71 -6.91
N GLY A 84 -10.09 1.07 -7.84
CA GLY A 84 -9.63 -0.30 -7.68
C GLY A 84 -8.52 -0.42 -6.65
N LEU A 85 -7.58 0.53 -6.58
CA LEU A 85 -6.53 0.57 -5.56
C LEU A 85 -7.14 0.69 -4.16
N ALA A 86 -8.10 1.60 -3.98
CA ALA A 86 -8.81 1.74 -2.70
C ALA A 86 -9.62 0.48 -2.33
N GLY A 87 -10.16 -0.24 -3.32
CA GLY A 87 -10.79 -1.54 -3.11
C GLY A 87 -9.79 -2.59 -2.60
N LEU A 88 -8.66 -2.73 -3.29
CA LEU A 88 -7.60 -3.66 -2.89
C LEU A 88 -7.09 -3.37 -1.47
N ILE A 89 -6.87 -2.09 -1.12
CA ILE A 89 -6.40 -1.72 0.22
C ILE A 89 -7.44 -2.06 1.29
N ALA A 90 -8.72 -1.83 1.02
CA ALA A 90 -9.79 -2.26 1.93
C ALA A 90 -9.78 -3.79 2.13
N ASP A 91 -9.65 -4.55 1.03
CA ASP A 91 -9.61 -6.01 1.07
C ASP A 91 -8.40 -6.55 1.85
N ILE A 92 -7.22 -5.92 1.69
CA ILE A 92 -6.01 -6.24 2.48
C ILE A 92 -6.27 -6.12 3.98
N GLY A 93 -6.99 -5.06 4.39
CA GLY A 93 -7.32 -4.82 5.80
C GLY A 93 -8.34 -5.81 6.33
N VAL A 94 -9.43 -6.02 5.59
CA VAL A 94 -10.49 -6.96 5.96
C VAL A 94 -9.96 -8.40 6.06
N ALA A 95 -9.06 -8.78 5.16
CA ALA A 95 -8.43 -10.11 5.16
C ALA A 95 -7.32 -10.26 6.23
N GLY A 96 -6.96 -9.19 6.95
CA GLY A 96 -5.89 -9.21 7.94
C GLY A 96 -4.52 -9.51 7.34
N VAL A 97 -4.29 -9.11 6.08
CA VAL A 97 -3.00 -9.30 5.41
C VAL A 97 -1.97 -8.28 5.91
N ALA A 98 -2.40 -7.05 6.19
CA ALA A 98 -1.58 -5.97 6.72
C ALA A 98 -2.46 -4.98 7.51
N ASP A 99 -1.84 -4.23 8.41
CA ASP A 99 -2.49 -3.19 9.24
C ASP A 99 -2.47 -1.82 8.53
N GLY A 100 -1.60 -1.69 7.52
CA GLY A 100 -1.54 -0.57 6.59
C GLY A 100 -0.78 -0.92 5.32
N VAL A 101 -0.64 0.05 4.42
CA VAL A 101 0.17 -0.10 3.21
C VAL A 101 1.08 1.11 2.96
N THR A 102 2.21 0.85 2.31
CA THR A 102 3.08 1.86 1.71
C THR A 102 2.84 1.90 0.21
N LEU A 103 2.55 3.06 -0.34
CA LEU A 103 2.51 3.23 -1.80
C LEU A 103 3.90 3.59 -2.32
N ILE A 104 4.35 2.81 -3.31
CA ILE A 104 5.61 3.02 -4.02
C ILE A 104 5.28 3.32 -5.48
N ALA A 105 5.83 4.39 -6.03
CA ALA A 105 5.55 4.78 -7.40
C ALA A 105 6.30 3.86 -8.38
N ALA A 106 5.57 3.23 -9.30
CA ALA A 106 6.20 2.47 -10.39
C ALA A 106 6.95 3.35 -11.40
N SER A 107 6.69 4.66 -11.41
CA SER A 107 7.37 5.64 -12.26
C SER A 107 7.45 6.99 -11.56
N PRO A 108 8.49 7.81 -11.82
CA PRO A 108 8.71 9.10 -11.15
C PRO A 108 7.66 10.19 -11.50
N ARG A 109 6.66 9.86 -12.33
CA ARG A 109 5.59 10.78 -12.75
C ARG A 109 4.37 10.76 -11.83
N VAL A 110 4.28 9.77 -10.94
CA VAL A 110 3.15 9.61 -10.04
C VAL A 110 3.40 10.45 -8.79
N ASP A 111 2.54 11.44 -8.53
CA ASP A 111 2.50 12.10 -7.23
C ASP A 111 1.79 11.17 -6.22
N LEU A 112 2.58 10.48 -5.41
CA LEU A 112 2.07 9.53 -4.41
C LEU A 112 1.26 10.21 -3.31
N ARG A 113 1.57 11.47 -2.97
CA ARG A 113 0.84 12.20 -1.92
C ARG A 113 -0.55 12.58 -2.40
N GLU A 114 -0.66 13.06 -3.64
CA GLU A 114 -1.97 13.31 -4.28
C GLU A 114 -2.75 12.00 -4.40
N LEU A 115 -2.14 10.96 -4.98
CA LEU A 115 -2.77 9.64 -5.10
C LEU A 115 -3.24 9.07 -3.75
N GLY A 116 -2.41 9.17 -2.72
CA GLY A 116 -2.73 8.65 -1.39
C GLY A 116 -3.92 9.37 -0.75
N ARG A 117 -4.02 10.70 -0.89
CA ARG A 117 -5.20 11.46 -0.43
C ARG A 117 -6.47 11.03 -1.16
N ASP A 118 -6.37 10.84 -2.46
CA ASP A 118 -7.44 10.38 -3.34
C ASP A 118 -7.96 8.98 -2.96
N VAL A 119 -7.04 8.09 -2.56
CA VAL A 119 -7.35 6.75 -2.02
C VAL A 119 -8.05 6.87 -0.67
N LEU A 120 -7.53 7.69 0.25
CA LEU A 120 -8.13 7.89 1.58
C LEU A 120 -9.56 8.42 1.48
N GLN A 121 -9.83 9.37 0.57
CA GLN A 121 -11.17 9.88 0.32
C GLN A 121 -12.13 8.75 -0.12
N ARG A 122 -11.67 7.84 -0.99
CA ARG A 122 -12.45 6.69 -1.47
C ARG A 122 -12.67 5.63 -0.40
N LEU A 123 -11.70 5.39 0.48
CA LEU A 123 -11.85 4.51 1.64
C LEU A 123 -12.91 5.07 2.60
N ALA A 124 -12.81 6.34 2.96
CA ALA A 124 -13.80 7.00 3.83
C ALA A 124 -15.22 6.97 3.23
N LEU A 125 -15.35 7.13 1.90
CA LEU A 125 -16.63 7.01 1.19
C LEU A 125 -17.22 5.60 1.27
N ARG A 126 -16.39 4.56 1.28
CA ARG A 126 -16.83 3.15 1.38
C ARG A 126 -17.28 2.82 2.79
N GLU A 127 -16.52 3.23 3.80
CA GLU A 127 -16.88 3.02 5.21
C GLU A 127 -18.26 3.61 5.54
N ARG A 128 -18.59 4.79 5.01
CA ARG A 128 -19.91 5.41 5.19
C ARG A 128 -21.07 4.68 4.49
N LYS A 129 -20.82 3.85 3.48
CA LYS A 129 -21.86 3.08 2.77
C LYS A 129 -22.15 1.74 3.43
N SER A 130 -21.25 1.27 4.29
CA SER A 130 -21.35 -0.02 4.97
C SER A 130 -21.86 0.11 6.43
N ALA A 131 -22.10 1.34 6.90
CA ALA A 131 -22.65 1.68 8.21
C ALA A 131 -24.15 2.02 8.11
#